data_AF-A0A9P7AQZ2-F1
#
_entry.id   AF-A0A9P7AQZ2-F1
#
_cell.length_a   1.000
_cell.length_b   1.000
_cell.length_c   1.000
_cell.angle_alpha   90.00
_cell.angle_beta   90.00
_cell.angle_gamma   90.00
#
_symmetry.space_group_name_H-M   'P 1'
#
loop_
_entity.id
_entity.type
_entity.pdbx_description
1 polymer ?
#
loop_
_entity_poly.entity_id
_entity_poly.type
_entity_poly.pdbx_seq_one_letter_code
_entity_poly.pdbx_strand_id
1 'polypeptide(L)'
;LYGPSIPHPSAFNSPPEGHNSKFYVITVGQQVGLFFHWNDVAQRVNRVSGNIHYKCDTFQEALAQYTRAYENGELRAIPMPGSPFWPTESQTMSSDEEDIWSHIEDLS
;
A
#
# COMPACT_ATOMS: atom_id res chain seq x y z
N LEU A 1 15.26 -8.56 -1.76
CA LEU A 1 15.05 -7.11 -2.02
C LEU A 1 13.68 -6.75 -1.46
N TYR A 2 13.62 -6.19 -0.26
CA TYR A 2 12.37 -5.78 0.38
C TYR A 2 11.86 -4.49 -0.28
N GLY A 3 11.04 -4.63 -1.32
CA GLY A 3 10.36 -3.50 -1.96
C GLY A 3 9.09 -3.12 -1.19
N PRO A 4 8.63 -1.86 -1.27
CA PRO A 4 7.33 -1.49 -0.74
C PRO A 4 6.22 -2.33 -1.41
N SER A 5 5.39 -2.99 -0.61
CA SER A 5 4.30 -3.84 -1.10
C SER A 5 3.18 -2.97 -1.70
N ILE A 6 2.87 -3.20 -2.97
CA ILE A 6 1.77 -2.56 -3.67
C ILE A 6 0.53 -3.46 -3.52
N PRO A 7 -0.54 -3.00 -2.84
CA PRO A 7 -1.71 -3.84 -2.62
C PRO A 7 -2.43 -4.16 -3.94
N HIS A 8 -2.79 -5.44 -4.11
CA HIS A 8 -3.63 -5.87 -5.24
C HIS A 8 -5.02 -5.21 -5.16
N PRO A 9 -5.67 -4.85 -6.28
CA PRO A 9 -6.97 -4.18 -6.24
C PRO A 9 -8.07 -4.93 -5.48
N SER A 10 -8.02 -6.27 -5.44
CA SER A 10 -8.97 -7.09 -4.68
C SER A 10 -8.84 -6.97 -3.16
N ALA A 11 -7.80 -6.33 -2.64
CA ALA A 11 -7.61 -6.12 -1.21
C ALA A 11 -8.50 -4.98 -0.66
N PHE A 12 -9.11 -4.17 -1.53
CA PHE A 12 -9.93 -3.04 -1.11
C PHE A 12 -11.40 -3.43 -1.01
N ASN A 13 -11.96 -3.28 0.19
CA ASN A 13 -13.39 -3.43 0.44
C ASN A 13 -14.08 -2.07 0.39
N SER A 14 -15.34 -2.05 -0.06
CA SER A 14 -16.17 -0.85 0.00
C SER A 14 -16.33 -0.39 1.44
N PRO A 15 -16.38 0.92 1.71
CA PRO A 15 -16.62 1.42 3.05
C PRO A 15 -18.01 1.01 3.56
N PRO A 16 -18.25 1.04 4.88
CA PRO A 16 -19.57 0.80 5.47
C PRO A 16 -20.64 1.74 4.92
N GLU A 17 -21.90 1.29 4.93
CA GLU A 17 -23.04 2.14 4.54
C GLU A 17 -23.10 3.43 5.37
N GLY A 18 -23.43 4.56 4.71
CA GLY A 18 -23.50 5.88 5.33
C GLY A 18 -22.17 6.66 5.36
N HIS A 19 -21.10 6.10 4.79
CA HIS A 19 -19.83 6.80 4.64
C HIS A 19 -19.91 7.88 3.53
N ASN A 20 -20.24 9.11 3.92
CA ASN A 20 -20.34 10.28 3.03
C ASN A 20 -18.97 10.89 2.63
N SER A 21 -17.88 10.12 2.68
CA SER A 21 -16.53 10.68 2.51
C SER A 21 -16.07 10.64 1.06
N LYS A 22 -15.18 11.58 0.75
CA LYS A 22 -14.42 11.64 -0.50
C LYS A 22 -13.47 10.44 -0.58
N PHE A 23 -13.27 9.90 -1.77
CA PHE A 23 -12.31 8.83 -2.02
C PHE A 23 -11.04 9.41 -2.63
N TYR A 24 -9.89 8.89 -2.23
CA TYR A 24 -8.61 9.34 -2.74
C TYR A 24 -7.79 8.15 -3.23
N VAL A 25 -7.22 8.28 -4.41
CA VAL A 25 -6.34 7.28 -5.00
C VAL A 25 -4.94 7.86 -5.02
N ILE A 26 -3.96 7.12 -4.50
CA ILE A 26 -2.54 7.48 -4.62
C ILE A 26 -1.88 6.46 -5.55
N THR A 27 -1.40 6.91 -6.71
CA THR A 27 -0.64 6.08 -7.64
C THR A 27 0.86 6.30 -7.51
N VAL A 28 1.30 7.48 -7.03
CA VAL A 28 2.70 7.76 -6.66
C VAL A 28 2.76 8.47 -5.32
N GLY A 29 3.44 7.87 -4.34
CA GLY A 29 3.58 8.39 -2.98
C GLY A 29 4.45 7.48 -2.10
N GLN A 30 4.61 7.80 -0.82
CA GLN A 30 5.30 6.95 0.16
C GLN A 30 4.61 5.60 0.31
N GLN A 31 3.29 5.59 0.16
CA GLN A 31 2.46 4.41 0.06
C GLN A 31 1.37 4.67 -0.99
N VAL A 32 1.09 3.69 -1.83
CA VAL A 32 0.02 3.73 -2.85
C VAL A 32 -1.23 3.02 -2.33
N GLY A 33 -2.39 3.35 -2.88
CA GLY A 33 -3.66 2.71 -2.48
C GLY A 33 -4.87 3.65 -2.53
N LEU A 34 -5.97 3.17 -1.94
CA LEU A 34 -7.21 3.93 -1.73
C LEU A 34 -7.30 4.41 -0.28
N PHE A 35 -7.70 5.65 -0.10
CA PHE A 35 -7.83 6.31 1.21
C PHE A 35 -9.10 7.16 1.26
N PHE A 36 -9.58 7.44 2.48
CA PHE A 36 -10.86 8.14 2.69
C PHE A 36 -10.70 9.51 3.36
N HIS A 37 -9.52 9.78 3.94
CA HIS A 37 -9.24 11.04 4.61
C HIS A 37 -8.07 11.77 3.95
N TRP A 38 -8.23 13.06 3.75
CA TRP A 38 -7.15 13.89 3.21
C TRP A 38 -5.90 13.88 4.09
N ASN A 39 -6.04 13.83 5.42
CA ASN A 39 -4.88 13.81 6.32
C ASN A 39 -4.00 12.57 6.07
N ASP A 40 -4.62 11.41 5.85
CA ASP A 40 -3.93 10.16 5.52
C ASP A 40 -3.21 10.27 4.16
N VAL A 41 -3.85 10.90 3.19
CA VAL A 41 -3.29 11.12 1.85
C VAL A 41 -2.10 12.07 1.92
N ALA A 42 -2.27 13.20 2.61
CA ALA A 42 -1.24 14.23 2.76
C ALA A 42 0.04 13.63 3.36
N GLN A 43 -0.08 12.82 4.41
CA GLN A 43 1.08 12.13 5.00
C GLN A 43 1.82 11.23 3.99
N ARG A 44 1.09 10.60 3.08
CA ARG A 44 1.65 9.67 2.08
C ARG A 44 2.21 10.36 0.84
N VAL A 45 1.73 11.53 0.46
CA VAL A 45 2.22 12.23 -0.74
C VAL A 45 3.19 13.36 -0.44
N ASN A 46 3.16 13.91 0.77
CA ASN A 46 4.04 15.01 1.17
C ASN A 46 5.51 14.60 1.04
N ARG A 47 6.32 15.52 0.50
CA ARG A 47 7.77 15.36 0.28
C ARG A 47 8.14 14.30 -0.77
N VAL A 48 7.16 13.69 -1.46
CA VAL A 48 7.40 12.85 -2.62
C VAL A 48 7.31 13.70 -3.89
N SER A 49 8.45 13.88 -4.55
CA SER A 49 8.53 14.58 -5.83
C SER A 49 7.77 13.80 -6.91
N GLY A 50 6.95 14.50 -7.71
CA GLY A 50 6.12 13.87 -8.73
C GLY A 50 5.09 12.90 -8.16
N ASN A 51 4.60 13.14 -6.94
CA ASN A 51 3.46 12.39 -6.40
C ASN A 51 2.24 12.58 -7.31
N ILE A 52 1.41 11.53 -7.38
CA ILE A 52 0.21 11.50 -8.20
C ILE A 52 -0.89 10.96 -7.31
N HIS A 53 -1.90 11.79 -7.11
CA HIS A 53 -3.09 11.45 -6.35
C HIS A 53 -4.33 12.09 -6.98
N TYR A 54 -5.46 11.40 -6.85
CA TYR A 54 -6.75 11.81 -7.40
C TYR A 54 -7.81 11.78 -6.32
N LYS A 55 -8.78 12.68 -6.42
CA LYS A 55 -9.99 12.64 -5.61
C LYS A 55 -11.14 12.13 -6.50
N CYS A 56 -11.85 11.12 -6.03
CA CYS A 56 -13.04 10.55 -6.65
C CYS A 56 -14.26 10.75 -5.74
N ASP A 57 -15.45 10.74 -6.33
CA ASP A 57 -16.70 10.92 -5.57
C ASP A 57 -17.33 9.58 -5.17
N THR A 58 -16.92 8.46 -5.79
CA THR A 58 -17.38 7.11 -5.43
C THR A 58 -16.25 6.11 -5.21
N PHE A 59 -16.51 5.07 -4.39
CA PHE A 59 -15.57 3.97 -4.18
C PHE A 59 -15.27 3.23 -5.49
N GLN A 60 -16.30 2.96 -6.29
CA GLN A 60 -16.15 2.22 -7.55
C GLN A 60 -15.27 2.97 -8.55
N GLU A 61 -15.41 4.29 -8.64
CA GLU A 61 -14.55 5.13 -9.48
C GLU A 61 -13.09 5.09 -8.98
N ALA A 62 -12.88 5.26 -7.67
CA ALA A 62 -11.55 5.19 -7.08
C ALA A 62 -10.89 3.83 -7.31
N LEU A 63 -11.65 2.74 -7.12
CA LEU A 63 -11.17 1.38 -7.35
C LEU A 63 -10.83 1.17 -8.83
N ALA A 64 -11.68 1.61 -9.76
CA ALA A 64 -11.41 1.49 -11.20
C ALA A 64 -10.13 2.24 -11.62
N GLN A 65 -9.92 3.47 -11.11
CA GLN A 65 -8.69 4.24 -11.37
C GLN A 65 -7.45 3.54 -10.82
N TYR A 66 -7.52 3.03 -9.58
CA TYR A 66 -6.42 2.28 -8.99
C TYR A 66 -6.13 0.98 -9.74
N THR A 67 -7.16 0.18 -10.06
CA THR A 67 -7.04 -1.07 -10.81
C THR A 67 -6.37 -0.84 -12.14
N ARG A 68 -6.79 0.18 -12.90
CA ARG A 68 -6.17 0.53 -14.16
C ARG A 68 -4.68 0.86 -13.99
N ALA A 69 -4.32 1.68 -13.00
CA ALA A 69 -2.93 2.02 -12.73
C ALA A 69 -2.10 0.79 -12.29
N TYR A 70 -2.73 -0.13 -11.53
CA TYR A 70 -2.13 -1.40 -11.12
C TYR A 70 -1.83 -2.30 -12.33
N GLU A 71 -2.83 -2.53 -13.19
CA GLU A 71 -2.70 -3.37 -14.38
C GLU A 71 -1.69 -2.82 -15.39
N ASN A 72 -1.59 -1.49 -15.49
CA ASN A 72 -0.61 -0.81 -16.35
C ASN A 72 0.81 -0.76 -15.74
N GLY A 73 1.01 -1.16 -14.48
CA GLY A 73 2.30 -1.03 -13.79
C GLY A 73 2.71 0.41 -13.48
N GLU A 74 1.74 1.33 -13.38
CA GLU A 74 1.96 2.77 -13.14
C GLU A 74 2.11 3.11 -11.65
N LEU A 75 1.82 2.17 -10.76
CA LEU A 75 1.89 2.37 -9.31
C LEU A 75 3.35 2.40 -8.83
N ARG A 76 3.69 3.44 -8.06
CA ARG A 76 5.04 3.62 -7.52
C ARG A 76 5.03 4.08 -6.08
N ALA A 77 5.28 3.13 -5.16
CA ALA A 77 5.53 3.42 -3.76
C ALA A 77 7.02 3.81 -3.56
N ILE A 78 7.25 4.99 -2.99
CA ILE A 78 8.58 5.57 -2.73
C ILE A 78 8.62 5.97 -1.25
N PRO A 79 8.68 4.99 -0.33
CA PRO A 79 8.73 5.30 1.09
C PRO A 79 10.02 6.08 1.40
N MET A 80 9.92 7.12 2.23
CA MET A 80 11.11 7.86 2.62
C MET A 80 11.83 7.16 3.78
N PRO A 81 13.18 7.16 3.81
CA PRO A 81 13.94 6.65 4.94
C PRO A 81 13.49 7.27 6.26
N GLY A 82 13.20 6.42 7.26
CA GLY A 82 12.73 6.83 8.58
C GLY A 82 11.29 7.35 8.64
N SER A 83 10.54 7.30 7.54
CA SER A 83 9.09 7.58 7.58
C SER A 83 8.31 6.40 8.18
N PRO A 84 7.07 6.63 8.64
CA PRO A 84 6.17 5.55 9.06
C PRO A 84 5.85 4.52 7.96
N PHE A 85 6.16 4.84 6.70
CA PHE A 85 5.92 3.99 5.53
C PHE A 85 7.19 3.26 5.08
N TRP A 86 8.33 3.51 5.74
CA TRP A 86 9.57 2.80 5.45
C TRP A 86 9.40 1.31 5.73
N PRO A 87 9.85 0.42 4.83
CA PRO A 87 9.78 -1.02 5.08
C PRO A 87 10.59 -1.36 6.33
N THR A 88 9.91 -1.76 7.40
CA THR A 88 10.53 -2.33 8.59
C THR A 88 10.51 -3.84 8.44
N GLU A 89 11.61 -4.52 8.78
CA GLU A 89 11.84 -5.97 8.60
C GLU A 89 10.82 -6.91 9.30
N SER A 90 9.79 -6.37 9.96
CA SER A 90 8.99 -7.10 10.95
C SER A 90 7.68 -7.74 10.43
N GLN A 91 7.37 -7.72 9.12
CA GLN A 91 6.07 -8.22 8.62
C GLN A 91 6.12 -9.40 7.62
N THR A 92 7.25 -10.10 7.48
CA THR A 92 7.27 -11.36 6.68
C THR A 92 8.22 -12.44 7.21
N MET A 93 8.32 -12.61 8.54
CA MET A 93 8.59 -13.95 9.08
C MET A 93 7.27 -14.74 9.04
N SER A 94 6.74 -14.95 7.83
CA SER A 94 5.54 -15.75 7.61
C SER A 94 5.96 -17.21 7.59
N SER A 95 5.94 -17.85 8.75
CA SER A 95 5.81 -19.29 9.04
C SER A 95 6.77 -20.33 8.43
N ASP A 96 7.57 -20.03 7.41
CA ASP A 96 8.37 -21.06 6.74
C ASP A 96 9.85 -21.12 7.20
N GLU A 97 10.32 -20.10 7.94
CA GLU A 97 11.73 -20.01 8.39
C GLU A 97 11.99 -20.75 9.72
N GLU A 98 10.95 -21.03 10.52
CA GLU A 98 11.07 -21.84 11.75
C GLU A 98 11.35 -23.32 11.43
N ASP A 99 11.05 -23.77 10.21
CA ASP A 99 11.26 -25.15 9.78
C ASP A 99 12.67 -25.41 9.23
N ILE A 100 13.42 -24.34 8.92
CA ILE A 100 14.80 -24.43 8.40
C ILE A 100 15.81 -24.59 9.54
N TRP A 101 15.57 -23.94 10.67
CA TRP A 101 16.44 -24.04 11.84
C TRP A 101 16.19 -25.30 12.67
N SER A 102 14.98 -25.86 12.62
CA SER A 102 14.66 -27.13 13.28
C SER A 102 15.43 -28.33 12.68
N HIS A 103 15.79 -28.28 11.39
CA HIS A 103 16.49 -29.38 10.70
C HIS A 103 18.02 -29.40 10.89
N ILE A 104 18.61 -28.32 11.44
CA ILE A 104 20.08 -28.25 11.62
C ILE A 104 20.49 -28.86 12.97
N GLU A 105 19.57 -28.91 13.95
CA GLU A 105 19.85 -29.40 15.31
C GLU A 105 19.77 -30.94 15.45
N ASP A 106 19.24 -31.65 14.44
CA ASP A 106 19.14 -33.13 14.43
C ASP A 106 20.33 -33.82 13.73
N LEU A 107 21.39 -33.06 13.39
CA LEU A 107 22.63 -33.56 12.76
C LEU A 107 23.87 -33.45 13.67
N SER A 108 23.69 -33.25 14.98
CA SER A 108 24.78 -33.26 15.98
C SER A 108 24.85 -34.54 16.79
#